data_AF-A0A246BMK9-F1
#
_entry.id   AF-A0A246BMK9-F1
#
_cell.length_a   1.000
_cell.length_b   1.000
_cell.length_c   1.000
_cell.angle_alpha   90.00
_cell.angle_beta   90.00
_cell.angle_gamma   90.00
#
_symmetry.space_group_name_H-M   'P 1'
#
loop_
_entity.id
_entity.type
_entity.pdbx_description
1 polymer ?
#
loop_
_entity_poly.entity_id
_entity_poly.type
_entity_poly.pdbx_seq_one_letter_code
_entity_poly.pdbx_strand_id
1 'polypeptide(L)'
;MILPHLKSSTREQHERAEAHLNLMDPALDRQRYGDVLRDMRSLYGALEPRVGAGLGRAGRAALDWPARLKVPLLDRDMRDLNVTPAADLDAGAVEAFLRDEAHAWGAAYVLEGATLGGQLIRRHVAARLGLEGAGTAFHGGYGPLTGPRWRVFGEALEARVARDPDRAAFTERATDAARRTFGLFVPPAAPAVRQAPPVTRSLT
;
A
#
# COMPACT_ATOMS: atom_id res chain seq x y z
N MET A 1 1.02 -14.44 -18.19
CA MET A 1 0.11 -13.78 -17.24
C MET A 1 0.94 -12.99 -16.26
N ILE A 2 0.70 -11.69 -16.17
CA ILE A 2 1.48 -10.74 -15.36
C ILE A 2 1.14 -10.81 -13.87
N LEU A 3 -0.11 -11.11 -13.50
CA LEU A 3 -0.51 -11.15 -12.08
C LEU A 3 0.26 -12.21 -11.25
N PRO A 4 0.39 -13.48 -11.68
CA PRO A 4 1.21 -14.45 -10.96
C PRO A 4 2.69 -14.04 -10.89
N HIS A 5 3.20 -13.37 -11.93
CA HIS A 5 4.58 -12.87 -11.97
C HIS A 5 4.80 -11.74 -10.97
N LEU A 6 3.90 -10.76 -10.89
CA LEU A 6 3.96 -9.70 -9.87
C LEU A 6 3.90 -10.31 -8.47
N LYS A 7 2.96 -11.22 -8.23
CA LYS A 7 2.81 -11.90 -6.93
C LYS A 7 4.08 -12.61 -6.48
N SER A 8 4.71 -13.40 -7.35
CA SER A 8 5.96 -14.08 -7.00
C SER A 8 7.12 -13.10 -6.84
N SER A 9 7.19 -12.07 -7.69
CA SER A 9 8.30 -11.12 -7.73
C SER A 9 8.27 -10.06 -6.62
N THR A 10 7.14 -9.88 -5.95
CA THR A 10 6.96 -8.94 -4.83
C THR A 10 6.73 -9.63 -3.49
N ARG A 11 6.88 -10.96 -3.41
CA ARG A 11 6.52 -11.75 -2.22
C ARG A 11 7.25 -11.27 -0.96
N GLU A 12 8.56 -11.08 -1.05
CA GLU A 12 9.40 -10.67 0.08
C GLU A 12 9.02 -9.27 0.58
N GLN A 13 8.73 -8.34 -0.33
CA GLN A 13 8.31 -6.98 0.02
C GLN A 13 6.92 -6.97 0.67
N HIS A 14 6.00 -7.81 0.18
CA HIS A 14 4.69 -8.02 0.80
C HIS A 14 4.84 -8.56 2.23
N GLU A 15 5.64 -9.62 2.43
CA GLU A 15 5.88 -10.22 3.75
C GLU A 15 6.51 -9.21 4.73
N ARG A 16 7.43 -8.37 4.27
CA ARG A 16 8.00 -7.27 5.08
C ARG A 16 6.96 -6.21 5.46
N ALA A 17 6.12 -5.79 4.51
CA ALA A 17 5.07 -4.82 4.79
C ALA A 17 4.04 -5.37 5.80
N GLU A 18 3.63 -6.63 5.63
CA GLU A 18 2.72 -7.31 6.56
C GLU A 18 3.32 -7.41 7.97
N ALA A 19 4.59 -7.81 8.07
CA ALA A 19 5.31 -7.90 9.34
C ALA A 19 5.50 -6.52 10.01
N HIS A 20 5.68 -5.45 9.24
CA HIS A 20 5.81 -4.09 9.78
C HIS A 20 4.49 -3.55 10.31
N LEU A 21 3.40 -3.74 9.57
CA LEU A 21 2.07 -3.29 9.98
C LEU A 21 1.57 -4.07 11.19
N ASN A 22 1.82 -5.38 11.22
CA ASN A 22 1.56 -6.29 12.34
C ASN A 22 0.15 -6.12 12.96
N LEU A 23 -0.86 -5.89 12.12
CA LEU A 23 -2.23 -5.59 12.56
C LEU A 23 -2.97 -6.81 13.14
N MET A 24 -2.37 -8.00 13.09
CA MET A 24 -2.90 -9.23 13.67
C MET A 24 -2.29 -9.55 15.04
N ASP A 25 -1.45 -8.65 15.57
CA ASP A 25 -0.80 -8.82 16.87
C ASP A 25 -1.85 -8.81 18.00
N PRO A 26 -1.89 -9.84 18.87
CA PRO A 26 -2.74 -9.84 20.07
C PRO A 26 -2.47 -8.66 21.02
N ALA A 27 -1.30 -8.03 20.96
CA ALA A 27 -0.94 -6.84 21.73
C ALA A 27 -1.40 -5.52 21.07
N LEU A 28 -1.99 -5.54 19.87
CA LEU A 28 -2.44 -4.33 19.17
C LEU A 28 -3.36 -3.47 20.05
N ASP A 29 -3.02 -2.19 20.17
CA ASP A 29 -3.83 -1.21 20.88
C ASP A 29 -4.34 -0.09 19.95
N ARG A 30 -5.18 0.79 20.50
CA ARG A 30 -5.80 1.88 19.73
C ARG A 30 -4.79 2.93 19.27
N GLN A 31 -3.73 3.17 20.04
CA GLN A 31 -2.71 4.15 19.68
C GLN A 31 -1.93 3.66 18.46
N ARG A 32 -1.40 2.42 18.51
CA ARG A 32 -0.68 1.81 17.40
C ARG A 32 -1.55 1.71 16.15
N TYR A 33 -2.82 1.33 16.29
CA TYR A 33 -3.73 1.28 15.15
C TYR A 33 -3.97 2.67 14.54
N GLY A 34 -4.14 3.70 15.38
CA GLY A 34 -4.25 5.08 14.93
C GLY A 34 -2.99 5.58 14.20
N ASP A 35 -1.80 5.21 14.68
CA ASP A 35 -0.53 5.50 14.00
C ASP A 35 -0.49 4.83 12.62
N VAL A 36 -0.88 3.55 12.52
CA VAL A 36 -0.94 2.85 11.23
C VAL A 36 -1.92 3.53 10.28
N LEU A 37 -3.12 3.93 10.73
CA LEU A 37 -4.07 4.66 9.87
C LEU A 37 -3.50 5.99 9.38
N ARG A 38 -2.78 6.71 10.24
CA ARG A 38 -2.13 7.97 9.88
C ARG A 38 -1.07 7.77 8.80
N ASP A 39 -0.23 6.76 8.94
CA ASP A 39 0.82 6.40 7.98
C ASP A 39 0.21 5.93 6.65
N MET A 40 -0.83 5.08 6.71
CA MET A 40 -1.57 4.62 5.53
C MET A 40 -2.24 5.80 4.81
N ARG A 41 -2.86 6.74 5.54
CA ARG A 41 -3.46 7.94 4.94
C ARG A 41 -2.37 8.73 4.20
N SER A 42 -1.29 9.08 4.90
CA SER A 42 -0.19 9.86 4.32
C SER A 42 0.35 9.23 3.02
N LEU A 43 0.53 7.90 3.04
CA LEU A 43 0.98 7.13 1.89
C LEU A 43 -0.02 7.13 0.72
N TYR A 44 -1.28 6.79 0.98
CA TYR A 44 -2.32 6.72 -0.06
C TYR A 44 -2.64 8.10 -0.63
N GLY A 45 -2.58 9.16 0.18
CA GLY A 45 -2.73 10.55 -0.26
C GLY A 45 -1.68 10.96 -1.30
N ALA A 46 -0.45 10.49 -1.14
CA ALA A 46 0.60 10.69 -2.12
C ALA A 46 0.43 9.79 -3.37
N LEU A 47 0.10 8.52 -3.19
CA LEU A 47 0.06 7.52 -4.27
C LEU A 47 -1.16 7.67 -5.19
N GLU A 48 -2.37 7.73 -4.65
CA GLU A 48 -3.62 7.66 -5.43
C GLU A 48 -3.75 8.68 -6.56
N PRO A 49 -3.45 9.98 -6.37
CA PRO A 49 -3.53 10.95 -7.46
C PRO A 49 -2.48 10.68 -8.54
N ARG A 50 -1.27 10.24 -8.16
CA ARG A 50 -0.15 9.97 -9.09
C ARG A 50 -0.36 8.69 -9.88
N VAL A 51 -0.81 7.63 -9.21
CA VAL A 51 -1.24 6.39 -9.86
C VAL A 51 -2.39 6.66 -10.81
N GLY A 52 -3.40 7.42 -10.38
CA GLY A 52 -4.50 7.83 -11.24
C GLY A 52 -4.01 8.58 -12.49
N ALA A 53 -3.13 9.56 -12.33
CA ALA A 53 -2.55 10.29 -13.46
C ALA A 53 -1.75 9.37 -14.40
N GLY A 54 -0.89 8.52 -13.85
CA GLY A 54 -0.05 7.60 -14.63
C GLY A 54 -0.82 6.51 -15.37
N LEU A 55 -1.96 6.04 -14.84
CA LEU A 55 -2.87 5.12 -15.55
C LEU A 55 -3.49 5.74 -16.80
N GLY A 56 -3.47 7.08 -16.92
CA GLY A 56 -4.08 7.81 -18.02
C GLY A 56 -5.59 7.64 -18.10
N ARG A 57 -6.20 8.18 -19.15
CA ARG A 57 -7.67 8.14 -19.33
C ARG A 57 -8.20 6.70 -19.48
N ALA A 58 -7.52 5.88 -20.27
CA ALA A 58 -7.97 4.53 -20.59
C ALA A 58 -7.90 3.61 -19.36
N GLY A 59 -6.79 3.61 -18.61
CA GLY A 59 -6.65 2.81 -17.39
C GLY A 59 -7.64 3.24 -16.31
N ARG A 60 -7.80 4.55 -16.10
CA ARG A 60 -8.79 5.06 -15.13
C ARG A 60 -10.23 4.66 -15.48
N ALA A 61 -10.60 4.69 -16.75
CA ALA A 61 -11.92 4.28 -17.20
C ALA A 61 -12.13 2.76 -17.05
N ALA A 62 -11.14 1.95 -17.46
CA ALA A 62 -11.20 0.49 -17.35
C ALA A 62 -11.36 0.02 -15.90
N LEU A 63 -10.79 0.77 -14.94
CA LEU A 63 -10.86 0.43 -13.53
C LEU A 63 -12.01 1.11 -12.78
N ASP A 64 -12.67 2.15 -13.33
CA ASP A 64 -13.47 3.06 -12.51
C ASP A 64 -12.64 3.58 -11.31
N TRP A 65 -11.47 4.17 -11.62
CA TRP A 65 -10.48 4.57 -10.61
C TRP A 65 -11.02 5.41 -9.46
N PRO A 66 -11.90 6.42 -9.67
CA PRO A 66 -12.45 7.20 -8.56
C PRO A 66 -13.19 6.35 -7.52
N ALA A 67 -13.88 5.29 -7.94
CA ALA A 67 -14.58 4.40 -7.03
C ALA A 67 -13.64 3.44 -6.28
N ARG A 68 -12.35 3.43 -6.62
CA ARG A 68 -11.29 2.65 -5.98
C ARG A 68 -10.44 3.47 -5.03
N LEU A 69 -10.72 4.74 -4.77
CA LEU A 69 -9.94 5.51 -3.81
C LEU A 69 -10.19 5.04 -2.36
N LYS A 70 -9.12 4.90 -1.58
CA LYS A 70 -9.07 4.45 -0.18
C LYS A 70 -8.83 5.61 0.76
N VAL A 71 -8.27 6.74 0.30
CA VAL A 71 -8.14 7.95 1.13
C VAL A 71 -9.47 8.34 1.80
N PRO A 72 -10.63 8.33 1.12
CA PRO A 72 -11.90 8.61 1.80
C PRO A 72 -12.28 7.60 2.90
N LEU A 73 -11.87 6.34 2.76
CA LEU A 73 -12.10 5.30 3.78
C LEU A 73 -11.18 5.50 4.98
N LEU A 74 -9.92 5.87 4.75
CA LEU A 74 -8.95 6.21 5.80
C LEU A 74 -9.40 7.46 6.56
N ASP A 75 -9.79 8.53 5.85
CA ASP A 75 -10.29 9.76 6.48
C ASP A 75 -11.56 9.51 7.31
N ARG A 76 -12.40 8.55 6.90
CA ARG A 76 -13.54 8.09 7.70
C ARG A 76 -13.09 7.39 8.98
N ASP A 77 -12.20 6.41 8.87
CA ASP A 77 -11.75 5.65 10.03
C ASP A 77 -11.02 6.52 11.05
N MET A 78 -10.20 7.45 10.56
CA MET A 78 -9.50 8.40 11.42
C MET A 78 -10.47 9.33 12.15
N ARG A 79 -11.54 9.79 11.49
CA ARG A 79 -12.59 10.59 12.14
C ARG A 79 -13.31 9.80 13.22
N ASP A 80 -13.71 8.57 12.92
CA ASP A 80 -14.40 7.69 13.86
C ASP A 80 -13.57 7.41 15.12
N LEU A 81 -12.24 7.46 15.00
CA LEU A 81 -11.28 7.16 16.07
C LEU A 81 -10.62 8.41 16.68
N ASN A 82 -11.02 9.61 16.26
CA ASN A 82 -10.40 10.88 16.67
C ASN A 82 -8.88 10.93 16.43
N VAL A 83 -8.41 10.35 15.33
CA VAL A 83 -7.00 10.39 14.91
C VAL A 83 -6.80 11.56 13.96
N THR A 84 -5.84 12.44 14.28
CA THR A 84 -5.48 13.56 13.41
C THR A 84 -4.66 13.07 12.21
N PRO A 85 -4.99 13.48 10.96
CA PRO A 85 -4.20 13.15 9.78
C PRO A 85 -2.82 13.81 9.83
N ALA A 86 -1.82 13.10 9.31
CA ALA A 86 -0.53 13.68 8.99
C ALA A 86 -0.58 14.36 7.61
N ALA A 87 0.44 15.16 7.32
CA ALA A 87 0.71 15.56 5.95
C ALA A 87 0.94 14.32 5.07
N ASP A 88 0.60 14.43 3.80
CA ASP A 88 0.88 13.39 2.83
C ASP A 88 2.38 13.18 2.69
N LEU A 89 2.75 11.93 2.39
CA LEU A 89 4.11 11.55 2.10
C LEU A 89 4.62 12.42 0.94
N ASP A 90 5.90 12.78 0.98
CA ASP A 90 6.50 13.64 -0.03
C ASP A 90 6.21 13.09 -1.45
N ALA A 91 5.58 13.95 -2.24
CA ALA A 91 5.33 13.77 -3.66
C ALA A 91 6.54 13.21 -4.41
N GLY A 92 7.73 13.75 -4.10
CA GLY A 92 8.99 13.40 -4.74
C GLY A 92 9.37 11.94 -4.55
N ALA A 93 9.03 11.33 -3.41
CA ALA A 93 9.32 9.92 -3.15
C ALA A 93 8.51 8.98 -4.06
N VAL A 94 7.27 9.34 -4.42
CA VAL A 94 6.46 8.59 -5.39
C VAL A 94 6.91 8.89 -6.82
N GLU A 95 7.11 10.16 -7.15
CA GLU A 95 7.49 10.63 -8.49
C GLU A 95 8.88 10.13 -8.92
N ALA A 96 9.77 9.83 -7.96
CA ALA A 96 11.08 9.27 -8.22
C ALA A 96 11.03 7.96 -9.02
N PHE A 97 9.95 7.16 -8.87
CA PHE A 97 9.79 5.88 -9.56
C PHE A 97 8.53 5.76 -10.43
N LEU A 98 7.47 6.53 -10.19
CA LEU A 98 6.26 6.47 -10.99
C LEU A 98 6.40 7.31 -12.26
N ARG A 99 7.17 6.81 -13.23
CA ARG A 99 7.61 7.57 -14.41
C ARG A 99 6.76 7.40 -15.66
N ASP A 100 6.05 6.28 -15.75
CA ASP A 100 5.22 5.95 -16.91
C ASP A 100 4.00 5.09 -16.52
N GLU A 101 3.20 4.74 -17.52
CA GLU A 101 1.98 3.95 -17.34
C GLU A 101 2.26 2.56 -16.75
N ALA A 102 3.35 1.89 -17.13
CA ALA A 102 3.68 0.57 -16.59
C ALA A 102 3.96 0.63 -15.09
N HIS A 103 4.68 1.67 -14.65
CA HIS A 103 4.91 1.91 -13.23
C HIS A 103 3.58 2.19 -12.48
N ALA A 104 2.66 2.94 -13.09
CA ALA A 104 1.35 3.22 -12.50
C ALA A 104 0.52 1.94 -12.32
N TRP A 105 0.53 1.03 -13.29
CA TRP A 105 -0.10 -0.29 -13.17
C TRP A 105 0.53 -1.15 -12.07
N GLY A 106 1.86 -1.11 -11.93
CA GLY A 106 2.58 -1.78 -10.85
C GLY A 106 2.20 -1.27 -9.46
N ALA A 107 2.14 0.05 -9.29
CA ALA A 107 1.69 0.67 -8.05
C ALA A 107 0.20 0.37 -7.77
N ALA A 108 -0.67 0.46 -8.78
CA ALA A 108 -2.08 0.11 -8.67
C ALA A 108 -2.28 -1.35 -8.25
N TYR A 109 -1.45 -2.28 -8.72
CA TYR A 109 -1.47 -3.69 -8.29
C TYR A 109 -1.29 -3.82 -6.77
N VAL A 110 -0.40 -3.04 -6.16
CA VAL A 110 -0.19 -3.06 -4.70
C VAL A 110 -1.40 -2.51 -3.96
N LEU A 111 -1.93 -1.36 -4.40
CA LEU A 111 -3.10 -0.71 -3.78
C LEU A 111 -4.38 -1.55 -3.89
N GLU A 112 -4.59 -2.22 -5.02
CA GLU A 112 -5.73 -3.11 -5.21
C GLU A 112 -5.53 -4.43 -4.46
N GLY A 113 -4.32 -5.00 -4.50
CA GLY A 113 -4.00 -6.25 -3.83
C GLY A 113 -4.15 -6.18 -2.31
N ALA A 114 -3.80 -5.03 -1.71
CA ALA A 114 -3.96 -4.78 -0.28
C ALA A 114 -5.42 -4.92 0.23
N THR A 115 -6.42 -4.83 -0.66
CA THR A 115 -7.84 -4.97 -0.29
C THR A 115 -8.27 -6.42 -0.06
N LEU A 116 -7.54 -7.41 -0.59
CA LEU A 116 -7.96 -8.83 -0.60
C LEU A 116 -7.95 -9.46 0.79
N GLY A 117 -6.97 -9.13 1.63
CA GLY A 117 -6.84 -9.64 3.00
C GLY A 117 -7.61 -8.83 4.05
N GLY A 118 -8.21 -7.70 3.65
CA GLY A 118 -8.74 -6.71 4.57
C GLY A 118 -9.84 -7.22 5.50
N GLN A 119 -10.66 -8.18 5.07
CA GLN A 119 -11.77 -8.68 5.90
C GLN A 119 -11.30 -9.40 7.17
N LEU A 120 -10.17 -10.11 7.12
CA LEU A 120 -9.61 -10.77 8.29
C LEU A 120 -9.07 -9.73 9.28
N ILE A 121 -8.28 -8.79 8.78
CA ILE A 121 -7.74 -7.66 9.56
C ILE A 121 -8.87 -6.87 10.19
N ARG A 122 -9.89 -6.50 9.41
CA ARG A 122 -11.07 -5.77 9.88
C ARG A 122 -11.75 -6.47 11.07
N ARG A 123 -12.00 -7.77 10.95
CA ARG A 123 -12.64 -8.55 12.03
C ARG A 123 -11.77 -8.61 13.28
N HIS A 124 -10.48 -8.85 13.10
CA HIS A 124 -9.52 -8.89 14.20
C HIS A 124 -9.44 -7.55 14.93
N VAL A 125 -9.18 -6.46 14.20
CA VAL A 125 -9.06 -5.11 14.75
C VAL A 125 -10.36 -4.69 15.45
N ALA A 126 -11.52 -4.94 14.83
CA ALA A 126 -12.81 -4.61 15.42
C ALA A 126 -13.03 -5.33 16.76
N ALA A 127 -12.77 -6.64 16.81
CA ALA A 127 -12.89 -7.41 18.04
C ALA A 127 -11.87 -6.97 19.10
N ARG A 128 -10.61 -6.80 18.70
CA ARG A 128 -9.49 -6.52 19.61
C ARG A 128 -9.57 -5.14 20.25
N LEU A 129 -10.08 -4.16 19.52
CA LEU A 129 -10.16 -2.76 19.95
C LEU A 129 -11.58 -2.33 20.34
N GLY A 130 -12.55 -3.26 20.36
CA GLY A 130 -13.94 -2.98 20.68
C GLY A 130 -14.55 -1.93 19.76
N LEU A 131 -14.32 -2.06 18.44
CA LEU A 131 -14.86 -1.15 17.44
C LEU A 131 -16.13 -1.79 16.85
N GLU A 132 -17.29 -1.29 17.25
CA GLU A 132 -18.62 -1.77 16.84
C GLU A 132 -18.98 -1.34 15.40
N GLY A 133 -18.07 -1.58 14.45
CA GLY A 133 -18.25 -1.26 13.02
C GLY A 133 -17.80 0.14 12.59
N ALA A 134 -17.36 0.99 13.51
CA ALA A 134 -16.70 2.27 13.24
C ALA A 134 -15.17 2.08 13.13
N GLY A 135 -14.45 2.96 12.43
CA GLY A 135 -12.97 2.95 12.43
C GLY A 135 -12.30 1.77 11.69
N THR A 136 -13.01 1.03 10.83
CA THR A 136 -12.47 -0.12 10.07
C THR A 136 -12.92 -0.19 8.60
N ALA A 137 -13.47 0.90 8.06
CA ALA A 137 -13.92 1.02 6.68
C ALA A 137 -12.80 0.76 5.66
N PHE A 138 -11.58 1.22 5.90
CA PHE A 138 -10.41 1.00 5.03
C PHE A 138 -10.13 -0.51 4.84
N HIS A 139 -10.07 -1.27 5.93
CA HIS A 139 -9.90 -2.72 5.88
C HIS A 139 -11.14 -3.44 5.34
N GLY A 140 -12.29 -2.77 5.25
CA GLY A 140 -13.46 -3.26 4.55
C GLY A 140 -13.27 -3.40 3.03
N GLY A 141 -12.24 -2.78 2.45
CA GLY A 141 -11.99 -2.79 1.01
C GLY A 141 -13.21 -2.29 0.24
N TYR A 142 -13.76 -3.13 -0.65
CA TYR A 142 -14.99 -2.84 -1.40
C TYR A 142 -16.19 -3.69 -0.93
N GLY A 143 -16.11 -4.22 0.29
CA GLY A 143 -17.11 -5.16 0.82
C GLY A 143 -17.29 -6.37 -0.11
N PRO A 144 -18.54 -6.73 -0.49
CA PRO A 144 -18.79 -7.83 -1.42
C PRO A 144 -18.15 -7.67 -2.80
N LEU A 145 -17.78 -6.44 -3.19
CA LEU A 145 -17.18 -6.15 -4.49
C LEU A 145 -15.66 -6.35 -4.51
N THR A 146 -14.99 -6.68 -3.39
CA THR A 146 -13.54 -6.86 -3.34
C THR A 146 -13.03 -7.88 -4.36
N GLY A 147 -13.57 -9.09 -4.36
CA GLY A 147 -13.20 -10.13 -5.33
C GLY A 147 -13.53 -9.74 -6.79
N PRO A 148 -14.76 -9.29 -7.10
CA PRO A 148 -15.11 -8.80 -8.44
C PRO A 148 -14.19 -7.69 -8.95
N ARG A 149 -13.88 -6.68 -8.14
CA ARG A 149 -13.01 -5.57 -8.54
C ARG A 149 -11.56 -5.99 -8.75
N TRP A 150 -11.07 -6.97 -7.98
CA TRP A 150 -9.76 -7.58 -8.21
C TRP A 150 -9.70 -8.34 -9.55
N ARG A 151 -10.75 -9.10 -9.90
CA ARG A 151 -10.84 -9.75 -11.22
C ARG A 151 -10.81 -8.72 -12.35
N VAL A 152 -11.64 -7.67 -12.26
CA VAL A 152 -11.63 -6.57 -13.23
C VAL A 152 -10.25 -5.93 -13.36
N PHE A 153 -9.54 -5.73 -12.24
CA PHE A 153 -8.18 -5.21 -12.26
C PHE A 153 -7.23 -6.13 -13.05
N GLY A 154 -7.27 -7.43 -12.76
CA GLY A 154 -6.45 -8.41 -13.47
C GLY A 154 -6.73 -8.48 -14.96
N GLU A 155 -8.00 -8.51 -15.35
CA GLU A 155 -8.42 -8.50 -16.75
C GLU A 155 -7.95 -7.24 -17.49
N ALA A 156 -8.11 -6.08 -16.86
CA ALA A 156 -7.67 -4.80 -17.45
C ALA A 156 -6.15 -4.73 -17.60
N LEU A 157 -5.40 -5.20 -16.61
CA LEU A 157 -3.94 -5.23 -16.65
C LEU A 157 -3.43 -6.20 -17.73
N GLU A 158 -3.95 -7.43 -17.80
CA GLU A 158 -3.58 -8.39 -18.85
C GLU A 158 -3.91 -7.83 -20.25
N ALA A 159 -5.09 -7.22 -20.41
CA ALA A 159 -5.48 -6.61 -21.68
C ALA A 159 -4.59 -5.40 -22.05
N ARG A 160 -4.11 -4.63 -21.07
CA ARG A 160 -3.16 -3.53 -21.31
C ARG A 160 -1.79 -4.05 -21.72
N VAL A 161 -1.26 -5.06 -21.03
CA VAL A 161 0.03 -5.70 -21.37
C VAL A 161 -0.03 -6.33 -22.76
N ALA A 162 -1.14 -6.99 -23.11
CA ALA A 162 -1.28 -7.65 -24.41
C ALA A 162 -1.16 -6.68 -25.61
N ARG A 163 -1.53 -5.41 -25.41
CA ARG A 163 -1.44 -4.34 -26.43
C ARG A 163 -0.09 -3.64 -26.46
N ASP A 164 0.78 -3.90 -25.49
CA ASP A 164 2.11 -3.28 -25.45
C ASP A 164 3.05 -3.97 -26.44
N PRO A 165 3.78 -3.21 -27.29
CA PRO A 165 4.76 -3.80 -28.21
C PRO A 165 5.94 -4.45 -27.48
N ASP A 166 6.26 -4.01 -26.26
CA ASP A 166 7.31 -4.60 -25.42
C ASP A 166 6.75 -5.04 -24.07
N ARG A 167 6.09 -6.20 -24.10
CA ARG A 167 5.45 -6.81 -22.92
C ARG A 167 6.44 -7.13 -21.81
N ALA A 168 7.67 -7.50 -22.17
CA ALA A 168 8.71 -7.84 -21.20
C ALA A 168 9.12 -6.58 -20.43
N ALA A 169 9.47 -5.50 -21.15
CA ALA A 169 9.85 -4.25 -20.52
C ALA A 169 8.69 -3.63 -19.72
N PHE A 170 7.44 -3.72 -20.20
CA PHE A 170 6.27 -3.31 -19.42
C PHE A 170 6.19 -4.08 -18.10
N THR A 171 6.31 -5.40 -18.16
CA THR A 171 6.23 -6.28 -16.98
C THR A 171 7.33 -5.96 -15.97
N GLU A 172 8.56 -5.73 -16.44
CA GLU A 172 9.69 -5.34 -15.58
C GLU A 172 9.46 -4.01 -14.87
N ARG A 173 9.00 -2.97 -15.60
CA ARG A 173 8.72 -1.65 -14.99
C ARG A 173 7.55 -1.70 -14.02
N ALA A 174 6.50 -2.47 -14.33
CA ALA A 174 5.41 -2.71 -13.39
C ALA A 174 5.89 -3.45 -12.12
N THR A 175 6.76 -4.45 -12.27
CA THR A 175 7.36 -5.16 -11.14
C THR A 175 8.25 -4.25 -10.28
N ASP A 176 9.10 -3.41 -10.89
CA ASP A 176 9.92 -2.44 -10.16
C ASP A 176 9.05 -1.46 -9.35
N ALA A 177 8.03 -0.88 -9.98
CA ALA A 177 7.11 0.03 -9.30
C ALA A 177 6.34 -0.65 -8.17
N ALA A 178 5.90 -1.90 -8.35
CA ALA A 178 5.23 -2.66 -7.30
C ALA A 178 6.16 -2.87 -6.09
N ARG A 179 7.42 -3.26 -6.32
CA ARG A 179 8.42 -3.41 -5.25
C ARG A 179 8.67 -2.12 -4.50
N ARG A 180 8.83 -1.01 -5.23
CA ARG A 180 9.04 0.32 -4.62
C ARG A 180 7.82 0.81 -3.86
N THR A 181 6.63 0.54 -4.36
CA THR A 181 5.37 0.87 -3.68
C THR A 181 5.26 0.11 -2.36
N PHE A 182 5.56 -1.21 -2.32
CA PHE A 182 5.64 -1.94 -1.05
C PHE A 182 6.72 -1.36 -0.11
N GLY A 183 7.85 -0.92 -0.67
CA GLY A 183 8.91 -0.27 0.10
C GLY A 183 8.46 0.99 0.86
N LEU A 184 7.39 1.67 0.41
CA LEU A 184 6.85 2.82 1.13
C LEU A 184 6.02 2.45 2.37
N PHE A 185 5.58 1.20 2.50
CA PHE A 185 4.86 0.71 3.69
C PHE A 185 5.80 0.41 4.86
N VAL A 186 7.10 0.35 4.61
CA VAL A 186 8.12 0.04 5.62
C VAL A 186 9.07 1.24 5.68
N PRO A 187 9.14 1.98 6.78
CA PRO A 187 10.11 3.05 6.91
C PRO A 187 11.52 2.49 6.73
N PRO A 188 12.46 3.25 6.12
CA PRO A 188 13.84 2.82 6.01
C PRO A 188 14.36 2.46 7.40
N ALA A 189 15.08 1.34 7.51
CA ALA A 189 15.67 0.93 8.77
C ALA A 189 16.47 2.10 9.35
N ALA A 190 16.23 2.43 10.63
CA ALA A 190 17.03 3.45 11.29
C ALA A 190 18.51 3.10 11.10
N PRO A 191 19.38 4.07 10.78
CA PRO A 191 20.80 3.79 10.64
C PRO A 191 21.28 3.13 11.94
N ALA A 192 21.93 1.98 11.84
CA ALA A 192 22.49 1.30 12.99
C ALA A 192 23.38 2.30 13.74
N VAL A 193 23.00 2.63 14.98
CA VAL A 193 23.84 3.46 15.85
C VAL A 193 25.14 2.68 16.04
N ARG A 194 26.19 3.09 15.32
CA ARG A 194 27.54 2.60 15.57
C ARG A 194 27.87 2.97 17.02
N GLN A 195 27.86 1.97 17.91
CA GLN A 195 28.40 2.16 19.25
C GLN A 195 29.87 2.54 19.09
N ALA A 196 30.24 3.70 19.63
CA ALA A 196 31.63 4.12 19.66
C ALA A 196 32.44 3.05 20.43
N PRO A 197 33.62 2.66 19.94
CA PRO A 197 34.47 1.72 20.69
C PRO A 197 34.78 2.31 22.08
N PRO A 198 34.87 1.47 23.12
CA PRO A 198 35.18 1.94 24.45
C PRO A 198 36.51 2.69 24.44
N VAL A 199 36.51 3.91 25.00
CA VAL A 199 37.71 4.71 25.21
C VAL A 199 38.55 3.98 26.26
N THR A 200 39.59 3.28 25.82
CA THR A 200 40.60 2.72 26.73
C THR A 200 41.34 3.88 27.37
N ARG A 201 41.00 4.24 28.61
CA ARG A 201 41.85 5.10 29.43
C ARG A 201 43.07 4.28 29.85
N SER A 202 44.20 4.52 29.19
CA SER A 202 45.50 4.11 29.72
C SER A 202 45.75 4.88 31.01
N LEU A 203 45.79 4.14 32.13
CA LEU A 203 46.34 4.64 33.38
C LEU A 203 47.86 4.48 33.29
N THR A 204 48.56 5.61 33.45
CA THR A 204 49.99 5.69 33.81
C THR A 204 50.29 4.89 35.08
#